data_AF-A0A842TEM3-F1
#
_entry.id   AF-A0A842TEM3-F1
#
_cell.length_a   1.000
_cell.length_b   1.000
_cell.length_c   1.000
_cell.angle_alpha   90.00
_cell.angle_beta   90.00
_cell.angle_gamma   90.00
#
_symmetry.space_group_name_H-M   'P 1'
#
loop_
_entity.id
_entity.type
_entity.pdbx_description
1 polymer ?
#
loop_
_entity_poly.entity_id
_entity_poly.type
_entity_poly.pdbx_seq_one_letter_code
_entity_poly.pdbx_strand_id
1 'polypeptide(L)' 'MTGTTRSRYTSDVKIMKVKCTGRIDMKFILAAFNHGADAVMIVG' A
#
# COMPACT_ATOMS: atom_id res chain seq x y z
N MET A 1 1.01 13.24 4.59
CA MET A 1 1.84 14.36 4.10
C MET A 1 3.27 14.19 4.61
N THR A 2 4.05 13.30 3.98
CA THR A 2 5.35 12.85 4.51
C THR A 2 6.51 13.30 3.62
N GLY A 3 6.26 13.43 2.31
CA GLY A 3 7.23 13.94 1.33
C GLY A 3 7.51 15.44 1.45
N THR A 4 6.53 16.23 1.91
CA THR A 4 6.70 17.68 2.13
C THR A 4 7.48 17.98 3.41
N THR A 5 7.33 17.16 4.45
CA THR A 5 7.99 17.30 5.76
C THR A 5 9.32 16.55 5.86
N ARG A 6 9.78 15.90 4.76
CA ARG A 6 11.00 15.07 4.70
C ARG A 6 11.10 14.03 5.83
N SER A 7 9.96 13.51 6.29
CA SER A 7 9.96 12.43 7.28
C SER A 7 10.47 11.15 6.64
N ARG A 8 11.49 10.53 7.27
CA ARG A 8 12.08 9.29 6.77
C ARG A 8 11.15 8.11 7.07
N TYR A 9 10.91 7.29 6.06
CA TYR A 9 10.25 5.99 6.16
C TYR A 9 11.08 4.98 5.37
N THR A 10 10.91 3.69 5.67
CA THR A 10 11.65 2.65 4.96
C THR A 10 11.21 2.55 3.50
N SER A 11 12.16 2.25 2.62
CA SER A 11 11.94 2.10 1.17
C SER A 11 11.18 0.83 0.80
N ASP A 12 10.97 -0.08 1.76
CA ASP A 12 10.33 -1.38 1.55
C ASP A 12 8.84 -1.27 1.22
N VAL A 13 8.24 -0.11 1.52
CA VAL A 13 6.81 0.14 1.32
C VAL A 13 6.55 0.65 -0.10
N LYS A 14 5.86 -0.15 -0.92
CA LYS A 14 5.39 0.27 -2.25
C LYS A 14 3.97 0.83 -2.16
N ILE A 15 3.80 2.10 -2.52
CA ILE A 15 2.49 2.78 -2.46
C ILE A 15 1.77 2.65 -3.80
N MET A 16 0.57 2.05 -3.80
CA MET A 16 -0.34 2.05 -4.95
C MET A 16 -1.50 3.03 -4.71
N LYS A 17 -1.66 4.00 -5.61
CA LYS A 17 -2.77 4.96 -5.55
C LYS A 17 -4.00 4.40 -6.25
N VAL A 18 -5.11 4.41 -5.53
CA VAL A 18 -6.46 4.13 -6.06
C VAL A 18 -7.34 5.37 -5.88
N LYS A 19 -8.41 5.46 -6.66
CA LYS A 19 -9.38 6.56 -6.57
C LYS A 19 -10.09 6.60 -5.21
N CYS A 20 -10.43 5.43 -4.67
CA CYS A 20 -11.05 5.26 -3.35
C CYS A 20 -10.70 3.87 -2.81
N THR A 21 -10.74 3.72 -1.49
CA THR A 21 -10.52 2.44 -0.80
C THR A 21 -11.55 1.38 -1.18
N GLY A 22 -12.76 1.78 -1.59
CA GLY A 22 -13.78 0.86 -2.09
C GLY A 22 -13.40 0.10 -3.37
N ARG A 23 -12.31 0.49 -4.06
CA ARG A 23 -11.77 -0.27 -5.20
C ARG A 23 -10.92 -1.48 -4.77
N ILE A 24 -10.59 -1.60 -3.48
CA ILE A 24 -9.78 -2.69 -2.96
C ILE A 24 -10.70 -3.85 -2.58
N ASP A 25 -10.54 -4.96 -3.30
CA ASP A 25 -11.20 -6.24 -3.03
C ASP A 25 -10.17 -7.27 -2.50
N MET A 26 -10.65 -8.33 -1.87
CA MET A 26 -9.83 -9.37 -1.25
C MET A 26 -8.85 -10.02 -2.24
N LYS A 27 -9.22 -10.08 -3.53
CA LYS A 27 -8.36 -10.58 -4.62
C LYS A 27 -7.05 -9.80 -4.73
N PHE A 28 -7.06 -8.49 -4.52
CA PHE A 28 -5.84 -7.67 -4.59
C PHE A 28 -4.90 -7.96 -3.43
N ILE A 29 -5.46 -8.20 -2.24
CA ILE A 29 -4.70 -8.55 -1.04
C ILE A 29 -4.03 -9.92 -1.23
N LEU A 30 -4.80 -10.92 -1.68
CA LEU A 30 -4.29 -12.26 -1.99
C LEU A 30 -3.23 -12.24 -3.10
N ALA A 31 -3.44 -11.45 -4.16
CA ALA A 31 -2.45 -11.28 -5.22
C ALA A 31 -1.15 -10.65 -4.71
N ALA A 32 -1.23 -9.69 -3.78
CA ALA A 32 -0.06 -9.08 -3.16
C ALA A 32 0.73 -10.10 -2.33
N PHE A 33 0.06 -10.92 -1.53
CA PHE A 33 0.71 -12.02 -0.78
C PHE A 33 1.33 -13.06 -1.73
N ASN A 34 0.65 -13.44 -2.81
CA ASN A 34 1.21 -14.35 -3.82
C ASN A 34 2.45 -13.77 -4.52
N HIS A 35 2.54 -12.44 -4.63
CA HIS A 35 3.73 -11.74 -5.15
C HIS A 35 4.86 -11.61 -4.11
N GLY A 36 4.70 -12.18 -2.90
CA GLY A 36 5.70 -12.16 -1.83
C GLY A 36 5.64 -10.92 -0.96
N ALA A 37 4.48 -10.26 -0.82
CA ALA A 37 4.32 -9.20 0.16
C ALA A 37 4.25 -9.79 1.59
N ASP A 38 5.04 -9.25 2.52
CA ASP A 38 4.98 -9.65 3.93
C ASP A 38 3.74 -9.08 4.64
N ALA A 39 3.29 -7.90 4.22
CA ALA A 39 2.12 -7.23 4.77
C ALA A 39 1.45 -6.31 3.74
N VAL A 40 0.15 -6.10 3.90
CA VAL A 40 -0.65 -5.17 3.08
C VAL A 40 -1.32 -4.14 4.00
N MET A 41 -1.13 -2.86 3.72
CA MET A 41 -1.73 -1.75 4.46
C MET A 41 -2.73 -1.01 3.57
N ILE A 42 -3.95 -0.82 4.06
CA ILE A 42 -5.02 -0.07 3.37
C ILE A 42 -5.30 1.20 4.17
N VAL A 43 -5.21 2.35 3.51
CA VAL A 43 -5.44 3.67 4.10
C VAL A 43 -6.37 4.46 3.19
N GLY A 44 -7.41 5.08 3.76
CA GLY A 44 -8.38 5.92 3.08
C GLY A 44 -8.25 7.38 3.45
#